data_AF-A0A7W6IE22-F1
#
_entry.id   AF-A0A7W6IE22-F1
#
_cell.length_a   1.000
_cell.length_b   1.000
_cell.length_c   1.000
_cell.angle_alpha   90.00
_cell.angle_beta   90.00
_cell.angle_gamma   90.00
#
_symmetry.space_group_name_H-M   'P 1'
#
loop_
_entity.id
_entity.type
_entity.pdbx_description
1 polymer ?
#
loop_
_entity_poly.entity_id
_entity_poly.type
_entity_poly.pdbx_seq_one_letter_code
_entity_poly.pdbx_strand_id
1 'polypeptide(L)' 'MTIKIEKGIPIPNAHRERRYPWGDMEVGDSIFIPNTTSERIAPTAHDYGRRHKRKFSVRKVEGGVRVWRVE' A
#
# COMPACT_ATOMS: atom_id res chain seq x y z
N MET A 1 -5.46 -23.80 18.38
CA MET A 1 -4.06 -23.67 17.91
C MET A 1 -3.37 -22.65 18.80
N THR A 2 -2.23 -23.00 19.41
CA THR A 2 -1.48 -22.09 20.29
C THR A 2 -0.22 -21.63 19.58
N ILE A 3 -0.12 -20.34 19.29
CA ILE A 3 1.08 -19.74 18.67
C ILE A 3 2.10 -19.47 19.79
N LYS A 4 3.34 -19.95 19.65
CA LYS A 4 4.42 -19.70 20.62
C LYS A 4 5.26 -18.48 20.20
N ILE A 5 5.67 -17.67 21.17
CA ILE A 5 6.55 -16.51 20.95
C ILE A 5 8.00 -16.94 21.14
N GLU A 6 8.82 -16.78 20.12
CA GLU A 6 10.26 -17.04 20.14
C GLU A 6 11.04 -15.73 20.40
N LYS A 7 12.14 -15.80 21.15
CA LYS A 7 12.97 -14.65 21.52
C LYS A 7 14.42 -14.89 21.09
N GLY A 8 15.14 -13.82 20.75
CA GLY A 8 16.57 -13.88 20.42
C GLY A 8 16.92 -14.18 18.96
N ILE A 9 15.94 -14.22 18.05
CA ILE A 9 16.18 -14.37 16.61
C ILE A 9 16.55 -12.99 16.02
N PRO A 10 17.73 -12.82 15.41
CA PRO A 10 18.13 -11.54 14.82
C PRO A 10 17.25 -11.19 13.60
N ILE A 11 16.88 -9.92 13.47
CA ILE A 11 16.09 -9.43 12.34
C ILE A 11 17.01 -9.34 11.12
N PRO A 12 16.68 -9.99 9.98
CA PRO A 12 17.46 -9.84 8.76
C PRO A 12 17.39 -8.41 8.26
N ASN A 13 18.47 -7.92 7.64
CA ASN A 13 18.50 -6.58 7.05
C ASN A 13 17.37 -6.41 6.03
N ALA A 14 16.38 -5.60 6.38
CA ALA A 14 15.25 -5.33 5.50
C ALA A 14 15.55 -4.11 4.63
N HIS A 15 15.75 -4.33 3.33
CA HIS A 15 15.70 -3.23 2.36
C HIS A 15 14.25 -2.77 2.20
N ARG A 16 13.97 -1.52 2.59
CA ARG A 16 12.67 -0.88 2.32
C ARG A 16 12.72 -0.18 0.98
N GLU A 17 12.41 -0.91 -0.07
CA GLU A 17 12.13 -0.30 -1.37
C GLU A 17 10.70 0.27 -1.39
N ARG A 18 10.53 1.49 -1.90
CA ARG A 18 9.21 2.09 -2.11
C ARG A 18 8.55 1.42 -3.31
N ARG A 19 7.71 0.42 -3.06
CA ARG A 19 7.00 -0.33 -4.11
C ARG A 19 5.99 0.51 -4.91
N TYR A 20 5.43 1.55 -4.32
CA TYR A 20 4.37 2.36 -4.94
C TYR A 20 4.68 3.86 -4.83
N PRO A 21 4.44 4.63 -5.89
CA PRO A 21 4.82 6.05 -5.98
C PRO A 21 3.81 6.98 -5.29
N TRP A 22 3.32 6.63 -4.08
CA TRP A 22 2.30 7.42 -3.38
C TRP A 22 2.73 8.87 -3.10
N GLY A 23 4.04 9.09 -2.96
CA GLY A 23 4.63 10.40 -2.70
C GLY A 23 4.60 11.32 -3.90
N ASP A 24 4.67 10.73 -5.10
CA ASP A 24 4.82 11.44 -6.37
C ASP A 24 3.48 11.72 -7.04
N MET A 25 2.38 11.16 -6.53
CA MET A 25 1.02 11.43 -7.02
C MET A 25 0.51 12.80 -6.56
N GLU A 26 0.07 13.60 -7.52
CA GLU A 26 -0.66 14.86 -7.35
C GLU A 26 -2.18 14.64 -7.30
N VAL A 27 -2.93 15.58 -6.72
CA VAL A 27 -4.40 15.44 -6.64
C VAL A 27 -4.98 15.40 -8.07
N GLY A 28 -5.77 14.36 -8.35
CA GLY A 28 -6.28 14.06 -9.69
C GLY A 28 -5.56 12.89 -10.37
N ASP A 29 -4.33 12.58 -9.95
CA ASP A 29 -3.58 11.46 -10.52
C ASP A 29 -4.24 10.11 -10.22
N SER A 30 -4.06 9.17 -11.14
CA SER A 30 -4.43 7.78 -10.93
C SER A 30 -3.35 6.84 -11.43
N ILE A 31 -3.15 5.75 -10.68
CA ILE A 31 -2.28 4.65 -11.08
C ILE A 31 -3.09 3.36 -11.20
N PHE A 32 -2.78 2.56 -12.21
CA PHE A 32 -3.30 1.21 -12.37
C PHE A 32 -2.25 0.20 -11.95
N ILE A 33 -2.63 -0.71 -11.07
CA ILE A 33 -1.77 -1.78 -10.58
C ILE A 33 -2.38 -3.10 -11.08
N PRO A 34 -1.75 -3.76 -12.07
CA PRO A 34 -2.26 -5.00 -12.63
C PRO A 34 -2.06 -6.18 -11.67
N ASN A 35 -2.84 -7.25 -11.86
CA ASN A 35 -2.62 -8.55 -11.21
C ASN A 35 -2.55 -8.49 -9.68
N THR A 36 -3.33 -7.60 -9.08
CA THR A 36 -3.42 -7.43 -7.62
C THR A 36 -4.86 -7.22 -7.20
N THR A 37 -5.11 -7.24 -5.89
CA THR A 37 -6.44 -7.10 -5.32
C THR A 37 -6.53 -5.87 -4.42
N SER A 38 -7.75 -5.36 -4.22
CA SER A 38 -8.03 -4.20 -3.37
C SER A 38 -7.54 -4.40 -1.95
N GLU A 39 -7.62 -5.62 -1.43
CA GLU A 39 -7.24 -6.00 -0.07
C GLU A 39 -5.72 -5.89 0.15
N ARG A 40 -4.92 -6.00 -0.93
CA ARG A 40 -3.46 -5.83 -0.87
C ARG A 40 -3.06 -4.36 -1.02
N ILE A 41 -3.80 -3.57 -1.79
CA ILE A 41 -3.45 -2.19 -2.12
C ILE A 41 -4.02 -1.19 -1.13
N ALA A 42 -5.29 -1.33 -0.76
CA ALA A 42 -5.99 -0.36 0.10
C ALA A 42 -5.28 -0.11 1.44
N PRO A 43 -4.76 -1.12 2.17
CA PRO A 43 -4.04 -0.88 3.42
C PRO A 43 -2.76 -0.05 3.22
N THR A 44 -2.07 -0.24 2.09
CA THR A 44 -0.82 0.48 1.80
C THR A 44 -1.07 1.95 1.45
N ALA A 45 -2.09 2.23 0.65
CA ALA A 45 -2.51 3.59 0.32
C ALA A 45 -3.09 4.31 1.55
N HIS A 46 -3.88 3.61 2.36
CA HIS A 46 -4.43 4.14 3.61
C HIS A 46 -3.35 4.47 4.63
N ASP A 47 -2.39 3.57 4.87
CA ASP A 47 -1.30 3.83 5.83
C ASP A 47 -0.40 4.99 5.36
N TYR A 48 -0.07 5.06 4.07
CA TYR A 48 0.65 6.21 3.51
C TYR A 48 -0.15 7.50 3.67
N GLY A 49 -1.44 7.47 3.33
CA GLY A 49 -2.35 8.60 3.46
C GLY A 49 -2.47 9.13 4.88
N ARG A 50 -2.68 8.23 5.85
CA ARG A 50 -2.74 8.57 7.28
C ARG A 50 -1.46 9.22 7.78
N ARG A 51 -0.28 8.73 7.35
CA ARG A 51 1.02 9.27 7.77
C ARG A 51 1.34 10.64 7.17
N HIS A 52 0.90 10.87 5.93
CA HIS A 52 1.24 12.08 5.17
C HIS A 52 0.06 13.07 5.05
N LYS A 53 -1.05 12.82 5.77
CA LYS A 53 -2.30 13.60 5.68
C LYS A 53 -2.82 13.73 4.24
N ARG A 54 -2.80 12.61 3.51
CA ARG A 54 -3.25 12.48 2.12
C ARG A 54 -4.42 11.49 2.06
N LYS A 55 -5.34 11.67 1.11
CA LYS A 55 -6.44 10.74 0.82
C LYS A 55 -6.27 10.07 -0.55
N PHE A 56 -6.57 8.79 -0.57
CA PHE A 56 -6.57 7.98 -1.78
C PHE A 56 -7.91 7.25 -1.93
N SER A 57 -8.40 7.12 -3.15
CA SER A 57 -9.52 6.23 -3.49
C SER A 57 -8.98 4.98 -4.16
N VAL A 58 -9.45 3.80 -3.77
CA VAL A 58 -8.99 2.52 -4.32
C VAL A 58 -10.22 1.78 -4.84
N ARG A 59 -10.19 1.34 -6.10
CA ARG A 59 -11.27 0.55 -6.69
C ARG A 59 -10.73 -0.64 -7.47
N LYS A 60 -11.39 -1.78 -7.33
CA LYS A 60 -11.20 -2.94 -8.20
C LYS A 60 -11.72 -2.59 -9.59
N VAL A 61 -10.91 -2.88 -10.60
CA VAL A 61 -11.26 -2.75 -12.01
C VAL A 61 -10.88 -4.05 -12.73
N GLU A 62 -11.24 -4.18 -13.99
CA GLU A 62 -10.81 -5.34 -14.79
C GLU A 62 -9.28 -5.46 -14.81
N GLY A 63 -8.76 -6.66 -14.53
CA GLY A 63 -7.31 -6.94 -14.53
C GLY A 63 -6.51 -6.39 -13.34
N GLY A 64 -7.11 -5.67 -12.38
CA GLY A 64 -6.38 -5.20 -11.21
C GLY A 64 -7.09 -4.14 -10.37
N VAL A 65 -6.31 -3.16 -9.89
CA VAL A 65 -6.78 -2.10 -8.98
C VAL A 65 -6.35 -0.75 -9.51
N ARG A 66 -7.26 0.21 -9.50
CA ARG A 66 -6.95 1.62 -9.76
C ARG A 66 -6.98 2.40 -8.46
N VAL A 67 -5.99 3.27 -8.29
CA VAL A 67 -5.85 4.15 -7.13
C VAL A 67 -5.81 5.58 -7.61
N TRP A 68 -6.61 6.45 -6.98
CA TRP A 68 -6.63 7.89 -7.25
C TRP A 68 -6.11 8.64 -6.04
N ARG A 69 -5.38 9.72 -6.29
CA ARG A 69 -5.03 10.73 -5.29
C ARG A 69 -6.15 11.77 -5.25
N VAL A 70 -6.88 11.84 -4.14
CA VAL A 70 -8.14 12.64 -4.07
C VAL A 70 -8.06 13.90 -3.21
N GLU A 71 -7.19 13.96 -2.19
CA GLU A 71 -7.03 15.17 -1.34
C GLU A 71 -5.73 15.20 -0.55
#